data_AF-A0A6M6E0C4-F1
#
_entry.id   AF-A0A6M6E0C4-F1
#
_cell.length_a   1.000
_cell.length_b   1.000
_cell.length_c   1.000
_cell.angle_alpha   90.00
_cell.angle_beta   90.00
_cell.angle_gamma   90.00
#
_symmetry.space_group_name_H-M   'P 1'
#
loop_
_entity.id
_entity.type
_entity.pdbx_description
1 polymer ?
#
loop_
_entity_poly.entity_id
_entity_poly.type
_entity_poly.pdbx_seq_one_letter_code
_entity_poly.pdbx_strand_id
1 'polypeptide(L)'
;MKNVSKIAVGAAALTLALSLVGCTSKESINKTTEQEEAQKKIKIELSFLQNECDRLINKEEDTEETFPSYKNDFNLLSTSVNSASKVTEMDNNELQVRIDQLEKDVEKLNGKESLKAYKKYTSAKTIYEVTMKDNLHSIVEATSGWDDGKDRGAAFFYSHIHSSQKDINKDIKPALNDIKNGPVYKLALVQDELQKHRDDFNKKQFEQLESATQSFKSALNAQIVTVNSYKNLIKNPYNTSTYTMEEEERHNDALTYLTDFESDLGIAQPKTH
;
A
#
# COMPACT_ATOMS: atom_id res chain seq x y z
N MET A 1 -21.06 -27.78 -6.10
CA MET A 1 -19.75 -27.73 -5.43
C MET A 1 -18.73 -27.31 -6.47
N LYS A 2 -18.33 -26.03 -6.47
CA LYS A 2 -17.36 -25.47 -7.40
C LYS A 2 -16.00 -25.46 -6.70
N ASN A 3 -15.01 -26.13 -7.29
CA ASN A 3 -13.63 -26.07 -6.86
C ASN A 3 -13.09 -24.68 -7.15
N VAL A 4 -12.81 -23.91 -6.11
CA VAL A 4 -12.02 -22.68 -6.21
C VAL A 4 -10.57 -23.11 -6.14
N SER A 5 -9.96 -23.32 -7.30
CA SER A 5 -8.51 -23.45 -7.41
C SER A 5 -7.90 -22.10 -7.05
N LYS A 6 -7.26 -22.03 -5.87
CA LYS A 6 -6.40 -20.90 -5.49
C LYS A 6 -5.24 -20.84 -6.48
N ILE A 7 -5.32 -19.93 -7.45
CA ILE A 7 -4.16 -19.51 -8.21
C ILE A 7 -3.62 -18.29 -7.47
N ALA A 8 -2.57 -18.50 -6.69
CA ALA A 8 -1.75 -17.41 -6.19
C ALA A 8 -1.04 -16.78 -7.40
N VAL A 9 -1.58 -15.68 -7.91
CA VAL A 9 -0.90 -14.84 -8.90
C VAL A 9 0.06 -13.95 -8.11
N GLY A 10 1.17 -14.54 -7.67
CA GLY A 10 2.31 -13.78 -7.21
C GLY A 10 2.97 -13.16 -8.44
N ALA A 11 3.10 -11.83 -8.45
CA ALA A 11 3.88 -11.12 -9.46
C ALA A 11 5.26 -11.76 -9.57
N ALA A 12 5.59 -12.27 -10.75
CA ALA A 12 6.88 -12.88 -11.01
C ALA A 12 7.94 -11.77 -11.02
N ALA A 13 8.59 -11.56 -9.87
CA ALA A 13 9.88 -10.88 -9.82
C ALA A 13 10.88 -11.73 -10.63
N LEU A 14 11.00 -11.44 -11.92
CA LEU A 14 11.99 -12.06 -12.80
C LEU A 14 13.37 -11.51 -12.44
N THR A 15 13.98 -12.09 -11.41
CA THR A 15 15.41 -11.95 -11.13
C THR A 15 16.16 -12.69 -12.23
N LEU A 16 16.36 -12.03 -13.38
CA LEU A 16 17.21 -12.54 -14.45
C LEU A 16 18.66 -12.59 -13.94
N ALA A 17 19.06 -13.76 -13.46
CA ALA A 17 20.47 -14.09 -13.23
C ALA A 17 21.16 -14.25 -14.59
N LEU A 18 21.81 -13.19 -15.07
CA LEU A 18 22.71 -13.27 -16.21
C LEU A 18 24.05 -13.86 -15.72
N SER A 19 24.19 -15.18 -15.88
CA SER A 19 25.46 -15.87 -15.70
C SER A 19 26.45 -15.47 -16.79
N LEU A 20 27.61 -15.00 -16.31
CA LEU A 20 28.93 -14.88 -16.95
C LEU A 20 29.08 -15.43 -18.39
N VAL A 21 29.35 -14.51 -19.33
CA VAL A 21 30.20 -14.82 -20.49
C VAL A 21 31.46 -13.95 -20.39
N GLY A 22 32.60 -14.64 -20.52
CA GLY A 22 33.91 -14.21 -20.06
C GLY A 22 34.56 -13.03 -20.77
N CYS A 23 35.58 -12.52 -20.08
CA CYS A 23 36.54 -11.49 -20.45
C CYS A 23 36.93 -11.44 -21.94
N THR A 24 36.87 -10.26 -22.54
CA THR A 24 38.07 -9.49 -22.97
C THR A 24 37.66 -8.14 -23.58
N SER A 25 37.89 -7.06 -22.82
CA SER A 25 38.41 -5.75 -23.24
C SER A 25 38.02 -4.71 -22.19
N LYS A 26 39.03 -4.03 -21.63
CA LYS A 26 38.83 -2.91 -20.70
C LYS A 26 38.47 -1.67 -21.53
N GLU A 27 37.44 -0.98 -21.05
CA GLU A 27 36.94 0.35 -21.42
C GLU A 27 35.89 0.46 -22.55
N SER A 28 34.71 0.99 -22.14
CA SER A 28 33.49 1.39 -22.89
C SER A 28 32.24 0.48 -22.91
N ILE A 29 32.29 -0.76 -22.41
CA ILE A 29 31.14 -1.71 -22.51
C ILE A 29 30.01 -1.47 -21.47
N ASN A 30 30.25 -0.74 -20.37
CA ASN A 30 29.31 -0.76 -19.22
C ASN A 30 28.09 0.18 -19.31
N LYS A 31 28.18 1.37 -19.93
CA LYS A 31 27.07 2.36 -19.84
C LYS A 31 25.94 2.11 -20.83
N THR A 32 26.25 1.68 -22.05
CA THR A 32 25.23 1.46 -23.10
C THR A 32 24.40 0.22 -22.77
N THR A 33 25.03 -0.83 -22.22
CA THR A 33 24.36 -2.07 -21.82
C THR A 33 23.35 -1.86 -20.68
N GLU A 34 23.72 -1.12 -19.63
CA GLU A 34 22.79 -0.78 -18.53
C GLU A 34 21.57 0.03 -19.00
N GLN A 35 21.77 0.92 -19.97
CA GLN A 35 20.69 1.74 -20.53
C GLN A 35 19.72 0.91 -21.37
N GLU A 36 20.24 0.02 -22.20
CA GLU A 36 19.44 -0.92 -22.99
C GLU A 36 18.67 -1.90 -22.10
N GLU A 37 19.29 -2.42 -21.04
CA GLU A 37 18.63 -3.27 -20.06
C GLU A 37 17.52 -2.52 -19.32
N ALA A 38 17.77 -1.29 -18.87
CA ALA A 38 16.74 -0.48 -18.21
C ALA A 38 15.55 -0.20 -19.15
N GLN A 39 15.81 0.09 -20.42
CA GLN A 39 14.75 0.29 -21.42
C GLN A 39 13.94 -0.99 -21.63
N LYS A 40 14.59 -2.16 -21.71
CA LYS A 40 13.90 -3.47 -21.81
C LYS A 40 13.00 -3.72 -20.60
N LYS A 41 13.50 -3.47 -19.39
CA LYS A 41 12.74 -3.67 -18.15
C LYS A 41 11.51 -2.77 -18.09
N ILE A 42 11.66 -1.47 -18.37
CA ILE A 42 10.52 -0.53 -18.43
C ILE A 42 9.46 -0.97 -19.45
N LYS A 43 9.87 -1.49 -20.62
CA LYS A 43 8.93 -2.01 -21.62
C LYS A 43 8.22 -3.28 -21.15
N ILE A 44 8.89 -4.16 -20.41
CA ILE A 44 8.27 -5.35 -19.82
C ILE A 44 7.18 -4.94 -18.82
N GLU A 45 7.47 -3.97 -17.94
CA GLU A 45 6.47 -3.46 -16.97
C GLU A 45 5.27 -2.83 -17.69
N LEU A 46 5.50 -2.06 -18.76
CA LEU A 46 4.42 -1.49 -19.58
C LEU A 46 3.57 -2.60 -20.22
N SER A 47 4.18 -3.64 -20.78
CA SER A 47 3.44 -4.75 -21.40
C SER A 47 2.63 -5.55 -20.38
N PHE A 48 3.13 -5.71 -19.15
CA PHE A 48 2.35 -6.28 -18.06
C PHE A 48 1.10 -5.42 -17.76
N LEU A 49 1.28 -4.10 -17.62
CA LEU A 49 0.17 -3.16 -17.41
C LEU A 49 -0.85 -3.13 -18.56
N GLN A 50 -0.40 -3.23 -19.81
CA GLN A 50 -1.30 -3.32 -20.96
C GLN A 50 -2.19 -4.56 -20.87
N ASN A 51 -1.60 -5.73 -20.56
CA ASN A 51 -2.36 -6.97 -20.39
C ASN A 51 -3.34 -6.87 -19.21
N GLU A 52 -2.91 -6.36 -18.06
CA GLU A 52 -3.80 -6.22 -16.89
C GLU A 52 -4.93 -5.20 -17.14
N CYS A 53 -4.66 -4.13 -17.89
CA CYS A 53 -5.69 -3.19 -18.32
C CYS A 53 -6.76 -3.89 -19.17
N ASP A 54 -6.36 -4.70 -20.15
CA ASP A 54 -7.29 -5.45 -21.00
C ASP A 54 -8.16 -6.41 -20.17
N ARG A 55 -7.55 -7.13 -19.21
CA ARG A 55 -8.25 -8.06 -18.31
C ARG A 55 -9.27 -7.35 -17.42
N LEU A 56 -8.91 -6.17 -16.89
CA LEU A 56 -9.80 -5.32 -16.10
C LEU A 56 -10.98 -4.80 -16.92
N ILE A 57 -10.73 -4.30 -18.14
CA ILE A 57 -11.77 -3.79 -19.04
C ILE A 57 -12.74 -4.91 -19.44
N ASN A 58 -12.21 -6.10 -19.73
CA ASN A 58 -12.98 -7.28 -20.12
C ASN A 58 -13.63 -8.01 -18.93
N LYS A 59 -13.39 -7.58 -17.69
CA LYS A 59 -13.91 -8.17 -16.44
C LYS A 59 -13.59 -9.66 -16.32
N GLU A 60 -12.36 -10.03 -16.69
CA GLU A 60 -11.87 -11.41 -16.58
C GLU A 60 -11.60 -11.81 -15.13
N GLU A 61 -11.50 -10.83 -14.22
CA GLU A 61 -11.26 -11.01 -12.79
C GLU A 61 -12.20 -10.15 -11.92
N ASP A 62 -12.14 -10.34 -10.60
CA ASP A 62 -12.84 -9.48 -9.65
C ASP A 62 -12.18 -8.09 -9.62
N THR A 63 -12.81 -7.15 -10.29
CA THR A 63 -12.31 -5.78 -10.46
C THR A 63 -12.12 -5.05 -9.13
N GLU A 64 -12.89 -5.37 -8.08
CA GLU A 64 -12.74 -4.71 -6.77
C GLU A 64 -11.45 -5.15 -6.07
N GLU A 65 -11.05 -6.41 -6.28
CA GLU A 65 -9.82 -6.96 -5.69
C GLU A 65 -8.58 -6.59 -6.51
N THR A 66 -8.66 -6.56 -7.85
CA THR A 66 -7.49 -6.44 -8.72
C THR A 66 -7.13 -5.00 -9.11
N PHE A 67 -8.12 -4.11 -9.19
CA PHE A 67 -7.90 -2.71 -9.57
C PHE A 67 -6.91 -1.95 -8.66
N PRO A 68 -6.93 -2.09 -7.32
CA PRO A 68 -5.98 -1.39 -6.45
C PRO A 68 -4.51 -1.70 -6.78
N SER A 69 -4.19 -2.97 -7.05
CA SER A 69 -2.83 -3.40 -7.44
C SER A 69 -2.43 -2.80 -8.79
N TYR A 70 -3.32 -2.90 -9.80
CA TYR A 70 -3.10 -2.27 -11.11
C TYR A 70 -2.87 -0.77 -10.99
N LYS A 71 -3.69 -0.07 -10.20
CA LYS A 71 -3.59 1.37 -9.98
C LYS A 71 -2.21 1.74 -9.42
N ASN A 72 -1.71 0.98 -8.46
CA ASN A 72 -0.41 1.21 -7.84
C ASN A 72 0.73 1.02 -8.85
N ASP A 73 0.72 -0.09 -9.60
CA ASP A 73 1.74 -0.37 -10.63
C ASP A 73 1.75 0.67 -11.74
N PHE A 74 0.57 1.03 -12.23
CA PHE A 74 0.40 2.05 -13.25
C PHE A 74 0.99 3.37 -12.76
N ASN A 75 0.59 3.81 -11.57
CA ASN A 75 1.03 5.07 -11.02
C ASN A 75 2.53 5.08 -10.68
N LEU A 76 3.10 3.93 -10.29
CA LEU A 76 4.52 3.77 -10.05
C LEU A 76 5.32 3.91 -11.35
N LEU A 77 4.94 3.19 -12.41
CA LEU A 77 5.60 3.31 -13.71
C LEU A 77 5.46 4.73 -14.26
N SER A 78 4.25 5.29 -14.23
CA SER A 78 3.96 6.66 -14.64
C SER A 78 4.85 7.69 -13.92
N THR A 79 4.93 7.62 -12.58
CA THR A 79 5.79 8.53 -11.80
C THR A 79 7.25 8.40 -12.21
N SER A 80 7.70 7.17 -12.42
CA SER A 80 9.09 6.84 -12.70
C SER A 80 9.54 7.40 -14.06
N VAL A 81 8.66 7.34 -15.07
CA VAL A 81 8.91 7.92 -16.40
C VAL A 81 8.59 9.42 -16.48
N ASN A 82 8.07 10.03 -15.40
CA ASN A 82 7.57 11.41 -15.34
C ASN A 82 6.42 11.67 -16.32
N SER A 83 5.54 10.69 -16.51
CA SER A 83 4.29 10.87 -17.26
C SER A 83 3.30 11.69 -16.41
N ALA A 84 2.46 12.46 -17.09
CA ALA A 84 1.31 13.13 -16.48
C ALA A 84 0.10 12.20 -16.31
N SER A 85 0.15 10.98 -16.86
CA SER A 85 -0.96 10.02 -16.82
C SER A 85 -1.09 9.43 -15.41
N LYS A 86 -2.27 9.45 -14.81
CA LYS A 86 -2.55 8.84 -13.50
C LYS A 86 -3.88 8.11 -13.53
N VAL A 87 -3.95 7.02 -12.79
CA VAL A 87 -5.18 6.27 -12.56
C VAL A 87 -5.59 6.49 -11.11
N THR A 88 -6.81 6.95 -10.91
CA THR A 88 -7.39 7.17 -9.57
C THR A 88 -8.61 6.30 -9.33
N GLU A 89 -9.39 6.05 -10.39
CA GLU A 89 -10.68 5.35 -10.35
C GLU A 89 -10.78 4.33 -11.49
N MET A 90 -11.66 3.35 -11.31
CA MET A 90 -11.92 2.30 -12.29
C MET A 90 -12.95 2.80 -13.31
N ASP A 91 -12.48 3.43 -14.39
CA ASP A 91 -13.29 3.79 -15.56
C ASP A 91 -12.65 3.19 -16.83
N ASN A 92 -13.37 2.28 -17.51
CA ASN A 92 -12.81 1.54 -18.63
C ASN A 92 -12.32 2.44 -19.79
N ASN A 93 -13.04 3.53 -20.08
CA ASN A 93 -12.64 4.42 -21.17
C ASN A 93 -11.41 5.23 -20.77
N GLU A 94 -11.37 5.69 -19.52
CA GLU A 94 -10.21 6.39 -18.98
C GLU A 94 -8.99 5.47 -18.91
N LEU A 95 -9.14 4.24 -18.45
CA LEU A 95 -8.03 3.27 -18.36
C LEU A 95 -7.32 3.09 -19.70
N GLN A 96 -8.07 2.88 -20.78
CA GLN A 96 -7.48 2.75 -22.12
C GLN A 96 -6.73 4.02 -22.53
N VAL A 97 -7.33 5.19 -22.32
CA VAL A 97 -6.68 6.48 -22.65
C VAL A 97 -5.40 6.68 -21.84
N ARG A 98 -5.40 6.27 -20.56
CA ARG A 98 -4.27 6.43 -19.65
C ARG A 98 -3.11 5.50 -20.03
N ILE A 99 -3.39 4.23 -20.38
CA ILE A 99 -2.35 3.27 -20.79
C ILE A 99 -1.75 3.62 -22.16
N ASP A 100 -2.56 4.05 -23.12
CA ASP A 100 -2.07 4.52 -24.43
C ASP A 100 -1.18 5.76 -24.28
N GLN A 101 -1.49 6.64 -23.33
CA GLN A 101 -0.65 7.81 -23.05
C GLN A 101 0.67 7.40 -22.36
N LEU A 102 0.62 6.45 -21.43
CA LEU A 102 1.81 5.94 -20.76
C LEU A 102 2.75 5.23 -21.75
N GLU A 103 2.21 4.47 -22.70
CA GLU A 103 2.97 3.84 -23.80
C GLU A 103 3.75 4.90 -24.59
N LYS A 104 3.07 5.94 -25.07
CA LYS A 104 3.72 7.04 -25.81
C LYS A 104 4.82 7.73 -25.01
N ASP A 105 4.67 7.83 -23.70
CA ASP A 105 5.68 8.46 -22.84
C ASP A 105 6.88 7.54 -22.60
N VAL A 106 6.66 6.22 -22.49
CA VAL A 106 7.73 5.21 -22.44
C VAL A 106 8.52 5.15 -23.76
N GLU A 107 7.85 5.23 -24.91
CA GLU A 107 8.49 5.18 -26.23
C GLU A 107 9.42 6.37 -26.51
N LYS A 108 9.15 7.53 -25.90
CA LYS A 108 9.98 8.74 -26.06
C LYS A 108 11.30 8.69 -25.27
N LEU A 109 11.43 7.78 -24.30
CA LEU A 109 12.61 7.72 -23.45
C LEU A 109 13.84 7.28 -24.26
N ASN A 110 14.89 8.11 -24.22
CA ASN A 110 16.22 7.66 -24.62
C ASN A 110 16.86 6.78 -23.54
N GLY A 111 17.96 6.09 -23.85
CA GLY A 111 18.60 5.16 -22.92
C GLY A 111 18.99 5.77 -21.56
N LYS A 112 19.44 7.03 -21.53
CA LYS A 112 19.75 7.73 -20.28
C LYS A 112 18.49 8.00 -19.46
N GLU A 113 17.40 8.37 -20.11
CA GLU A 113 16.10 8.59 -19.47
C GLU A 113 15.49 7.27 -18.97
N SER A 114 15.59 6.19 -19.75
CA SER A 114 15.17 4.85 -19.33
C SER A 114 15.94 4.37 -18.09
N LEU A 115 17.26 4.57 -18.04
CA LEU A 115 18.04 4.24 -16.85
C LEU A 115 17.64 5.07 -15.63
N LYS A 116 17.36 6.36 -15.80
CA LYS A 116 16.86 7.23 -14.72
C LYS A 116 15.48 6.78 -14.25
N ALA A 117 14.58 6.45 -15.18
CA ALA A 117 13.24 5.98 -14.89
C ALA A 117 13.27 4.65 -14.13
N TYR A 118 14.06 3.67 -14.60
CA TYR A 118 14.18 2.38 -13.93
C TYR A 118 14.75 2.52 -12.51
N LYS A 119 15.77 3.36 -12.31
CA LYS A 119 16.29 3.66 -10.97
C LYS A 119 15.25 4.29 -10.03
N LYS A 120 14.30 5.08 -10.57
CA LYS A 120 13.18 5.60 -9.80
C LYS A 120 12.15 4.50 -9.50
N TYR A 121 11.81 3.70 -10.51
CA TYR A 121 10.85 2.60 -10.42
C TYR A 121 11.20 1.62 -9.31
N THR A 122 12.48 1.26 -9.19
CA THR A 122 12.99 0.34 -8.16
C THR A 122 13.53 1.05 -6.91
N SER A 123 13.15 2.31 -6.68
CA SER A 123 13.60 3.02 -5.47
C SER A 123 12.57 2.89 -4.36
N ALA A 124 13.04 2.45 -3.19
CA ALA A 124 12.24 2.42 -1.96
C ALA A 124 11.41 3.70 -1.74
N LYS A 125 12.01 4.86 -2.01
CA LYS A 125 11.33 6.16 -1.91
C LYS A 125 10.13 6.28 -2.84
N THR A 126 10.32 6.04 -4.13
CA THR A 126 9.23 6.23 -5.12
C THR A 126 8.14 5.18 -4.91
N ILE A 127 8.52 3.93 -4.62
CA ILE A 127 7.56 2.86 -4.31
C ILE A 127 6.70 3.27 -3.12
N TYR A 128 7.33 3.62 -2.00
CA TYR A 128 6.60 4.04 -0.80
C TYR A 128 5.67 5.25 -1.05
N GLU A 129 6.21 6.32 -1.65
CA GLU A 129 5.45 7.56 -1.90
C GLU A 129 4.24 7.33 -2.80
N VAL A 130 4.33 6.39 -3.75
CA VAL A 130 3.28 6.16 -4.76
C VAL A 130 2.28 5.09 -4.35
N THR A 131 2.72 4.01 -3.70
CA THR A 131 1.86 2.82 -3.48
C THR A 131 1.40 2.66 -2.04
N MET A 132 2.11 3.22 -1.05
CA MET A 132 1.86 2.95 0.36
C MET A 132 1.50 4.19 1.20
N LYS A 133 2.14 5.33 0.94
CA LYS A 133 2.15 6.50 1.83
C LYS A 133 0.75 6.96 2.22
N ASP A 134 -0.12 7.20 1.24
CA ASP A 134 -1.47 7.71 1.51
C ASP A 134 -2.31 6.75 2.35
N ASN A 135 -2.17 5.44 2.11
CA ASN A 135 -2.84 4.41 2.90
C ASN A 135 -2.28 4.36 4.32
N LEU A 136 -0.96 4.38 4.48
CA LEU A 136 -0.30 4.39 5.80
C LEU A 136 -0.65 5.64 6.61
N HIS A 137 -0.60 6.82 6.00
CA HIS A 137 -0.98 8.07 6.67
C HIS A 137 -2.45 8.07 7.05
N SER A 138 -3.33 7.52 6.21
CA SER A 138 -4.73 7.32 6.58
C SER A 138 -4.92 6.33 7.75
N ILE A 139 -4.03 5.36 7.92
CA ILE A 139 -4.06 4.40 9.04
C ILE A 139 -3.51 5.05 10.32
N VAL A 140 -2.46 5.86 10.21
CA VAL A 140 -1.97 6.72 11.31
C VAL A 140 -3.14 7.52 11.86
N GLU A 141 -3.85 8.25 10.99
CA GLU A 141 -5.05 9.00 11.39
C GLU A 141 -6.17 8.13 11.96
N ALA A 142 -6.35 6.89 11.52
CA ALA A 142 -7.39 6.01 12.05
C ALA A 142 -7.02 5.37 13.40
N THR A 143 -5.76 5.54 13.83
CA THR A 143 -5.20 4.91 15.04
C THR A 143 -4.62 5.92 16.02
N SER A 144 -4.64 7.23 15.73
CA SER A 144 -4.13 8.33 16.56
C SER A 144 -4.87 8.56 17.88
N GLY A 145 -5.66 7.58 18.32
CA GLY A 145 -6.29 7.56 19.62
C GLY A 145 -7.44 8.56 19.75
N TRP A 146 -7.54 9.16 20.93
CA TRP A 146 -8.75 9.82 21.41
C TRP A 146 -8.92 11.26 20.92
N ASP A 147 -7.82 12.02 20.76
CA ASP A 147 -7.87 13.48 20.63
C ASP A 147 -8.44 14.00 19.30
N ASP A 148 -8.46 13.16 18.26
CA ASP A 148 -8.98 13.54 16.94
C ASP A 148 -10.32 12.89 16.55
N GLY A 149 -10.84 11.98 17.40
CA GLY A 149 -12.09 11.27 17.18
C GLY A 149 -12.10 10.30 15.98
N LYS A 150 -10.93 10.01 15.40
CA LYS A 150 -10.81 9.12 14.23
C LYS A 150 -10.59 7.65 14.61
N ASP A 151 -10.14 7.37 15.84
CA ASP A 151 -10.19 6.02 16.42
C ASP A 151 -11.65 5.59 16.63
N ARG A 152 -12.06 4.57 15.87
CA ARG A 152 -13.47 4.15 15.85
C ARG A 152 -13.87 3.32 17.06
N GLY A 153 -12.92 2.65 17.72
CA GLY A 153 -13.20 1.97 18.98
C GLY A 153 -13.45 2.99 20.10
N ALA A 154 -12.66 4.05 20.16
CA ALA A 154 -12.84 5.18 21.07
C ALA A 154 -14.15 5.91 20.80
N ALA A 155 -14.41 6.28 19.54
CA ALA A 155 -15.65 6.96 19.16
C ALA A 155 -16.90 6.13 19.51
N PHE A 156 -16.84 4.81 19.30
CA PHE A 156 -17.91 3.89 19.67
C PHE A 156 -18.12 3.85 21.19
N PHE A 157 -17.04 3.73 21.97
CA PHE A 157 -17.07 3.79 23.43
C PHE A 157 -17.81 5.05 23.92
N TYR A 158 -17.40 6.23 23.44
CA TYR A 158 -17.96 7.51 23.91
C TYR A 158 -19.42 7.72 23.49
N SER A 159 -19.78 7.31 22.28
CA SER A 159 -21.15 7.40 21.77
C SER A 159 -22.13 6.55 22.58
N HIS A 160 -21.63 5.51 23.28
CA HIS A 160 -22.45 4.53 23.96
C HIS A 160 -22.31 4.46 25.48
N ILE A 161 -21.62 5.40 26.13
CA ILE A 161 -21.46 5.43 27.60
C ILE A 161 -22.81 5.35 28.34
N HIS A 162 -23.85 6.00 27.78
CA HIS A 162 -25.20 6.05 28.36
C HIS A 162 -26.27 5.44 27.44
N SER A 163 -25.86 4.73 26.39
CA SER A 163 -26.79 4.12 25.42
C SER A 163 -27.45 2.86 25.97
N SER A 164 -28.64 2.55 25.44
CA SER A 164 -29.28 1.26 25.71
C SER A 164 -28.57 0.13 24.96
N GLN A 165 -28.69 -1.11 25.43
CA GLN A 165 -28.15 -2.28 24.71
C GLN A 165 -28.76 -2.43 23.30
N LYS A 166 -30.00 -1.94 23.10
CA LYS A 166 -30.65 -1.95 21.78
C LYS A 166 -29.94 -1.02 20.80
N ASP A 167 -29.56 0.17 21.25
CA ASP A 167 -28.86 1.15 20.41
C ASP A 167 -27.42 0.70 20.14
N ILE A 168 -26.73 0.19 21.17
CA ILE A 168 -25.42 -0.44 21.04
C ILE A 168 -25.45 -1.55 19.97
N ASN A 169 -26.40 -2.49 20.08
CA ASN A 169 -26.50 -3.61 19.14
C ASN A 169 -26.76 -3.16 17.69
N LYS A 170 -27.46 -2.04 17.50
CA LYS A 170 -27.72 -1.46 16.18
C LYS A 170 -26.42 -0.96 15.53
N ASP A 171 -25.53 -0.39 16.32
CA ASP A 171 -24.38 0.36 15.82
C ASP A 171 -23.07 -0.45 15.80
N ILE A 172 -23.00 -1.59 16.50
CA ILE A 172 -21.84 -2.52 16.45
C ILE A 172 -21.50 -2.92 15.01
N LYS A 173 -22.49 -3.40 14.24
CA LYS A 173 -22.22 -3.92 12.89
C LYS A 173 -21.71 -2.82 11.94
N PRO A 174 -22.34 -1.63 11.87
CA PRO A 174 -21.78 -0.48 11.16
C PRO A 174 -20.34 -0.16 11.57
N ALA A 175 -20.06 0.01 12.86
CA ALA A 175 -18.72 0.38 13.33
C ALA A 175 -17.65 -0.67 12.95
N LEU A 176 -17.97 -1.95 13.07
CA LEU A 176 -17.06 -3.03 12.65
C LEU A 176 -16.83 -3.05 11.14
N ASN A 177 -17.88 -2.84 10.35
CA ASN A 177 -17.77 -2.77 8.89
C ASN A 177 -16.89 -1.59 8.47
N ASP A 178 -17.07 -0.45 9.13
CA ASP A 178 -16.26 0.73 8.86
C ASP A 178 -14.78 0.42 9.11
N ILE A 179 -14.41 -0.12 10.28
CA ILE A 179 -13.01 -0.48 10.60
C ILE A 179 -12.45 -1.48 9.58
N LYS A 180 -13.22 -2.53 9.24
CA LYS A 180 -12.79 -3.60 8.33
C LYS A 180 -12.60 -3.13 6.89
N ASN A 181 -13.56 -2.37 6.36
CA ASN A 181 -13.56 -1.93 4.96
C ASN A 181 -12.77 -0.63 4.76
N GLY A 182 -12.40 0.05 5.84
CA GLY A 182 -11.55 1.24 5.80
C GLY A 182 -10.10 0.91 6.14
N PRO A 183 -9.63 1.19 7.38
CA PRO A 183 -8.22 1.10 7.73
C PRO A 183 -7.65 -0.32 7.66
N VAL A 184 -8.41 -1.38 7.97
CA VAL A 184 -7.91 -2.77 7.87
C VAL A 184 -7.67 -3.17 6.42
N TYR A 185 -8.61 -2.83 5.52
CA TYR A 185 -8.43 -3.05 4.08
C TYR A 185 -7.23 -2.28 3.53
N LYS A 186 -7.09 -1.00 3.88
CA LYS A 186 -5.91 -0.18 3.50
C LYS A 186 -4.59 -0.79 3.99
N LEU A 187 -4.58 -1.34 5.21
CA LEU A 187 -3.39 -1.99 5.76
C LEU A 187 -3.02 -3.24 4.98
N ALA A 188 -4.02 -4.03 4.55
CA ALA A 188 -3.78 -5.20 3.69
C ALA A 188 -3.13 -4.78 2.36
N LEU A 189 -3.64 -3.73 1.71
CA LEU A 189 -3.02 -3.20 0.48
C LEU A 189 -1.56 -2.80 0.69
N VAL A 190 -1.24 -2.10 1.80
CA VAL A 190 0.15 -1.74 2.12
C VAL A 190 1.02 -2.97 2.33
N GLN A 191 0.52 -3.99 3.02
CA GLN A 191 1.25 -5.24 3.26
C GLN A 191 1.52 -5.99 1.96
N ASP A 192 0.57 -6.03 1.03
CA ASP A 192 0.73 -6.65 -0.28
C ASP A 192 1.80 -5.92 -1.09
N GLU A 193 1.76 -4.58 -1.14
CA GLU A 193 2.78 -3.77 -1.80
C GLU A 193 4.17 -3.95 -1.18
N LEU A 194 4.26 -4.05 0.16
CA LEU A 194 5.52 -4.24 0.87
C LEU A 194 6.16 -5.58 0.50
N GLN A 195 5.35 -6.64 0.41
CA GLN A 195 5.84 -7.97 0.01
C GLN A 195 6.22 -8.00 -1.47
N LYS A 196 5.41 -7.37 -2.33
CA LYS A 196 5.67 -7.27 -3.77
C LYS A 196 7.02 -6.60 -4.07
N HIS A 197 7.35 -5.55 -3.33
CA HIS A 197 8.55 -4.75 -3.50
C HIS A 197 9.66 -5.04 -2.49
N ARG A 198 9.62 -6.22 -1.83
CA ARG A 198 10.55 -6.57 -0.75
C ARG A 198 12.02 -6.35 -1.10
N ASP A 199 12.43 -6.71 -2.31
CA ASP A 199 13.82 -6.65 -2.76
C ASP A 199 14.27 -5.22 -3.14
N ASP A 200 13.34 -4.26 -3.26
CA ASP A 200 13.61 -2.84 -3.53
C ASP A 200 13.91 -2.06 -2.24
N PHE A 201 13.63 -2.64 -1.07
CA PHE A 201 13.97 -2.10 0.23
C PHE A 201 15.25 -2.73 0.77
N ASN A 202 16.10 -1.92 1.41
CA ASN A 202 17.17 -2.50 2.20
C ASN A 202 16.59 -3.17 3.47
N LYS A 203 17.37 -4.05 4.09
CA LYS A 203 16.93 -4.82 5.26
C LYS A 203 16.32 -3.94 6.37
N LYS A 204 16.97 -2.83 6.71
CA LYS A 204 16.51 -1.90 7.76
C LYS A 204 15.16 -1.28 7.38
N GLN A 205 15.05 -0.79 6.15
CA GLN A 205 13.82 -0.18 5.62
C GLN A 205 12.64 -1.16 5.65
N PHE A 206 12.88 -2.40 5.20
CA PHE A 206 11.86 -3.44 5.21
C PHE A 206 11.42 -3.77 6.65
N GLU A 207 12.36 -3.97 7.57
CA GLU A 207 12.09 -4.27 8.98
C GLU A 207 11.30 -3.14 9.68
N GLN A 208 11.59 -1.88 9.36
CA GLN A 208 10.85 -0.73 9.89
C GLN A 208 9.39 -0.71 9.38
N LEU A 209 9.16 -0.86 8.06
CA LEU A 209 7.80 -0.93 7.52
C LEU A 209 7.02 -2.15 8.00
N GLU A 210 7.68 -3.31 8.08
CA GLU A 210 7.06 -4.52 8.62
C GLU A 210 6.64 -4.30 10.09
N SER A 211 7.52 -3.73 10.91
CA SER A 211 7.21 -3.42 12.30
C SER A 211 6.05 -2.41 12.43
N ALA A 212 6.08 -1.33 11.63
CA ALA A 212 5.00 -0.35 11.60
C ALA A 212 3.65 -0.98 11.23
N THR A 213 3.61 -1.79 10.16
CA THR A 213 2.36 -2.46 9.73
C THR A 213 1.84 -3.47 10.75
N GLN A 214 2.71 -4.18 11.47
CA GLN A 214 2.28 -5.09 12.55
C GLN A 214 1.74 -4.35 13.77
N SER A 215 2.34 -3.20 14.13
CA SER A 215 1.83 -2.36 15.22
C SER A 215 0.46 -1.77 14.86
N PHE A 216 0.29 -1.23 13.63
CA PHE A 216 -1.02 -0.77 13.16
C PHE A 216 -2.06 -1.90 13.11
N LYS A 217 -1.67 -3.10 12.69
CA LYS A 217 -2.57 -4.27 12.72
C LYS A 217 -3.04 -4.57 14.14
N SER A 218 -2.15 -4.50 15.10
CA SER A 218 -2.47 -4.73 16.51
C SER A 218 -3.46 -3.67 17.04
N ALA A 219 -3.22 -2.40 16.77
CA ALA A 219 -4.13 -1.31 17.15
C ALA A 219 -5.53 -1.46 16.52
N LEU A 220 -5.62 -1.72 15.21
CA LEU A 220 -6.90 -1.92 14.53
C LEU A 220 -7.66 -3.16 15.05
N ASN A 221 -6.94 -4.24 15.37
CA ASN A 221 -7.56 -5.42 16.00
C ASN A 221 -8.11 -5.12 17.38
N ALA A 222 -7.42 -4.30 18.17
CA ALA A 222 -7.90 -3.91 19.48
C ALA A 222 -9.16 -3.04 19.38
N GLN A 223 -9.25 -2.10 18.44
CA GLN A 223 -10.51 -1.39 18.15
C GLN A 223 -11.66 -2.36 17.83
N ILE A 224 -11.42 -3.38 16.99
CA ILE A 224 -12.41 -4.42 16.65
C ILE A 224 -12.84 -5.21 17.90
N VAL A 225 -11.89 -5.63 18.74
CA VAL A 225 -12.17 -6.35 19.98
C VAL A 225 -13.00 -5.49 20.93
N THR A 226 -12.64 -4.21 21.07
CA THR A 226 -13.37 -3.24 21.89
C THR A 226 -14.81 -3.10 21.40
N VAL A 227 -15.06 -2.82 20.12
CA VAL A 227 -16.44 -2.70 19.60
C VAL A 227 -17.22 -4.01 19.82
N ASN A 228 -16.61 -5.17 19.60
CA ASN A 228 -17.28 -6.46 19.84
C ASN A 228 -17.61 -6.74 21.30
N SER A 229 -16.80 -6.24 22.25
CA SER A 229 -17.02 -6.44 23.69
C SER A 229 -18.35 -5.86 24.18
N TYR A 230 -18.92 -4.89 23.45
CA TYR A 230 -20.20 -4.27 23.74
C TYR A 230 -21.41 -5.16 23.44
N LYS A 231 -21.19 -6.31 22.79
CA LYS A 231 -22.24 -7.28 22.51
C LYS A 231 -22.67 -7.98 23.81
N ASN A 232 -23.93 -7.73 24.21
CA ASN A 232 -24.57 -8.32 25.39
C ASN A 232 -24.02 -7.84 26.75
N LEU A 233 -23.72 -6.54 26.89
CA LEU A 233 -23.34 -5.99 28.19
C LEU A 233 -24.57 -5.84 29.11
N ILE A 234 -24.57 -6.59 30.22
CA ILE A 234 -25.51 -6.35 31.34
C ILE A 234 -25.06 -5.12 32.17
N LYS A 235 -23.76 -4.75 32.09
CA LYS A 235 -23.16 -3.55 32.70
C LYS A 235 -21.86 -3.21 31.95
N ASN A 236 -21.60 -1.92 31.68
CA ASN A 236 -20.39 -1.48 30.96
C ASN A 236 -19.12 -1.75 31.81
N PRO A 237 -18.16 -2.58 31.36
CA PRO A 237 -17.00 -2.99 32.14
C PRO A 237 -15.83 -2.01 32.07
N TYR A 238 -15.87 -1.03 31.17
CA TYR A 238 -14.77 -0.10 30.98
C TYR A 238 -15.00 1.17 31.80
N ASN A 239 -14.15 1.36 32.82
CA ASN A 239 -13.85 2.69 33.33
C ASN A 239 -12.89 3.37 32.34
N THR A 240 -13.01 4.68 32.17
CA THR A 240 -12.33 5.51 31.14
C THR A 240 -10.79 5.43 31.09
N SER A 241 -10.13 4.67 31.97
CA SER A 241 -8.68 4.75 32.20
C SER A 241 -7.83 3.61 31.61
N THR A 242 -8.40 2.46 31.21
CA THR A 242 -7.60 1.31 30.71
C THR A 242 -7.57 1.19 29.19
N TYR A 243 -8.59 1.69 28.50
CA TYR A 243 -8.64 1.65 27.03
C TYR A 243 -7.60 2.60 26.37
N THR A 244 -7.16 3.64 27.08
CA THR A 244 -6.36 4.72 26.49
C THR A 244 -4.86 4.42 26.45
N MET A 245 -4.25 3.89 27.50
CA MET A 245 -2.78 3.78 27.59
C MET A 245 -2.18 2.73 26.63
N GLU A 246 -2.77 1.54 26.53
CA GLU A 246 -2.20 0.48 25.69
C GLU A 246 -2.40 0.75 24.19
N GLU A 247 -3.51 1.37 23.79
CA GLU A 247 -3.75 1.75 22.39
C GLU A 247 -2.84 2.90 21.96
N GLU A 248 -2.64 3.87 22.84
CA GLU A 248 -1.72 4.99 22.63
C GLU A 248 -0.27 4.51 22.50
N GLU A 249 0.18 3.56 23.34
CA GLU A 249 1.50 2.94 23.23
C GLU A 249 1.68 2.22 21.89
N ARG A 250 0.70 1.42 21.46
CA ARG A 250 0.73 0.70 20.16
C ARG A 250 0.78 1.65 18.96
N HIS A 251 0.03 2.75 19.02
CA HIS A 251 0.07 3.79 17.99
C HIS A 251 1.43 4.49 17.94
N ASN A 252 1.96 4.89 19.10
CA ASN A 252 3.23 5.61 19.21
C ASN A 252 4.41 4.75 18.74
N ASP A 253 4.40 3.45 19.02
CA ASP A 253 5.39 2.51 18.48
C ASP A 253 5.32 2.46 16.94
N ALA A 254 4.12 2.32 16.38
CA ALA A 254 3.92 2.29 14.93
C ALA A 254 4.40 3.58 14.26
N LEU A 255 4.07 4.72 14.87
CA LEU A 255 4.45 6.04 14.40
C LEU A 255 5.97 6.25 14.46
N THR A 256 6.63 5.74 15.49
CA THR A 256 8.10 5.81 15.61
C THR A 256 8.77 5.07 14.46
N TYR A 257 8.38 3.81 14.19
CA TYR A 257 8.95 3.04 13.08
C TYR A 257 8.70 3.71 11.72
N LEU A 258 7.49 4.22 11.49
CA LEU A 258 7.15 4.91 10.25
C LEU A 258 7.94 6.21 10.09
N THR A 259 8.09 6.98 11.17
CA THR A 259 8.84 8.26 11.17
C THR A 259 10.31 8.03 10.88
N ASP A 260 10.91 7.03 11.51
CA ASP A 260 12.31 6.65 11.26
C ASP A 260 12.51 6.22 9.80
N PHE A 261 11.58 5.41 9.26
CA PHE A 261 11.60 4.98 7.87
C PHE A 261 11.47 6.16 6.88
N GLU A 262 10.50 7.05 7.09
CA GLU A 262 10.29 8.22 6.22
C GLU A 262 11.49 9.19 6.28
N SER A 263 12.06 9.37 7.47
CA SER A 263 13.29 10.14 7.66
C SER A 263 14.47 9.52 6.91
N ASP A 264 14.64 8.20 6.98
CA ASP A 264 15.69 7.48 6.23
C ASP A 264 15.54 7.63 4.70
N LEU A 265 14.32 7.87 4.20
CA LEU A 265 14.04 8.17 2.79
C LEU A 265 14.10 9.67 2.42
N GLY A 266 14.34 10.55 3.39
CA GLY A 266 14.28 11.99 3.22
C GLY A 266 12.91 12.47 2.77
N ILE A 267 11.84 11.87 3.29
CA ILE A 267 10.45 12.28 3.08
C ILE A 267 10.08 13.24 4.22
N ALA A 268 9.54 14.40 3.86
CA ALA A 268 9.14 15.39 4.86
C ALA A 268 8.02 14.83 5.75
N GLN A 269 8.17 15.04 7.05
CA GLN A 269 7.29 14.45 8.05
C GLN A 269 5.83 14.91 7.90
N PRO A 270 4.84 14.05 8.18
CA PRO A 270 3.50 14.53 8.48
C PRO A 270 3.61 15.46 9.69
N LYS A 271 3.18 16.71 9.54
CA LYS A 271 3.06 17.62 10.69
C LYS A 271 2.01 17.02 11.63
N THR A 272 2.44 16.45 12.74
CA THR A 272 1.57 16.18 13.87
C THR A 272 1.25 17.54 14.52
N HIS A 273 -0.03 17.91 14.51
CA HIS A 273 -0.58 19.06 15.23
C HIS A 273 -1.32 18.55 16.46
#